data_AF-A0A835QC49-F1
#
_entry.id   AF-A0A835QC49-F1
#
_cell.length_a   1.000
_cell.length_b   1.000
_cell.length_c   1.000
_cell.angle_alpha   90.00
_cell.angle_beta   90.00
_cell.angle_gamma   90.00
#
_symmetry.space_group_name_H-M   'P 1'
#
loop_
_entity.id
_entity.type
_entity.pdbx_description
1 polymer ?
#
loop_
_entity_poly.entity_id
_entity_poly.type
_entity_poly.pdbx_seq_one_letter_code
_entity_poly.pdbx_strand_id
1 'polypeptide(L)'
;MRERLKVFDVYLEETWRAQTGWVVADEQLRTELKAAAANMVLPAYRRFLGVYRGVIDGGKISEKTLRHSPQEVEARINELFEGRKKTPAK
;
A
#
# COMPACT_ATOMS: atom_id res chain seq x y z
N MET A 1 -10.65 -14.67 -4.59
CA MET A 1 -10.56 -13.22 -4.32
C MET A 1 -10.09 -12.91 -2.91
N ARG A 2 -10.71 -13.46 -1.85
CA ARG A 2 -10.24 -13.28 -0.46
C ARG A 2 -8.77 -13.68 -0.25
N GLU A 3 -8.33 -14.79 -0.84
CA GLU A 3 -6.92 -15.21 -0.75
C GLU A 3 -5.96 -14.22 -1.43
N ARG A 4 -6.38 -13.66 -2.57
CA ARG A 4 -5.58 -12.64 -3.28
C ARG A 4 -5.43 -11.36 -2.47
N LEU A 5 -6.44 -10.99 -1.66
CA LEU A 5 -6.36 -9.83 -0.76
C LEU A 5 -5.35 -10.10 0.36
N LYS A 6 -5.39 -11.28 0.98
CA LYS A 6 -4.40 -11.65 2.00
C LYS A 6 -2.97 -11.63 1.45
N VAL A 7 -2.79 -12.19 0.25
CA VAL A 7 -1.50 -12.20 -0.44
C VAL A 7 -1.04 -10.77 -0.75
N PHE A 8 -1.94 -9.90 -1.20
CA PHE A 8 -1.63 -8.47 -1.40
C PHE A 8 -1.19 -7.80 -0.10
N ASP A 9 -1.91 -8.01 1.02
CA ASP A 9 -1.58 -7.42 2.31
C ASP A 9 -0.16 -7.82 2.76
N VAL A 10 0.19 -9.10 2.61
CA VAL A 10 1.53 -9.62 2.95
C VAL A 10 2.60 -8.93 2.10
N TYR A 11 2.45 -8.93 0.77
CA TYR A 11 3.44 -8.33 -0.11
C TYR A 11 3.57 -6.82 0.07
N LEU A 12 2.46 -6.12 0.34
CA LEU A 12 2.47 -4.69 0.62
C LEU A 12 3.26 -4.39 1.91
N GLU A 13 2.99 -5.13 2.99
CA GLU A 13 3.72 -5.01 4.26
C GLU A 13 5.21 -5.28 4.10
N GLU A 14 5.57 -6.38 3.44
CA GLU A 14 6.96 -6.76 3.24
C GLU A 14 7.72 -5.71 2.40
N THR A 15 7.12 -5.28 1.30
CA THR A 15 7.70 -4.26 0.41
C THR A 15 7.87 -2.94 1.15
N TRP A 16 6.83 -2.49 1.86
CA TRP A 16 6.87 -1.25 2.63
C TRP A 16 7.94 -1.30 3.72
N ARG A 17 8.03 -2.38 4.50
CA ARG A 17 9.05 -2.55 5.55
C ARG A 17 10.48 -2.53 5.01
N ALA A 18 10.69 -3.08 3.82
CA ALA A 18 11.99 -3.07 3.16
C ALA A 18 12.34 -1.69 2.62
N GLN A 19 11.45 -1.09 1.82
CA GLN A 19 11.71 0.13 1.07
C GLN A 19 11.63 1.42 1.91
N THR A 20 11.00 1.37 3.09
CA THR A 20 11.12 2.45 4.11
C THR A 20 12.51 2.54 4.72
N GLY A 21 13.32 1.47 4.65
CA GLY A 21 14.71 1.49 5.07
C GLY A 21 15.67 2.09 4.05
N TRP A 22 15.25 2.18 2.79
CA TRP A 22 16.07 2.70 1.70
C TRP A 22 16.04 4.22 1.70
N VAL A 23 17.15 4.82 1.25
CA VAL A 23 17.28 6.26 1.11
C VAL A 23 17.57 6.58 -0.34
N VAL A 24 16.69 7.36 -0.96
CA VAL A 24 16.97 8.02 -2.25
C VAL A 24 17.28 9.48 -1.94
N ALA A 25 18.54 9.86 -2.16
CA ALA A 25 19.07 11.17 -1.80
C ALA A 25 18.57 12.29 -2.71
N ASP A 26 18.34 11.98 -3.99
CA ASP A 26 17.78 12.91 -4.95
C ASP A 26 16.28 13.06 -4.72
N GLU A 27 15.84 14.27 -4.37
CA GLU A 27 14.45 14.58 -4.02
C GLU A 27 13.50 14.40 -5.21
N GLN A 28 13.95 14.79 -6.41
CA GLN A 28 13.14 14.72 -7.61
C GLN A 28 12.93 13.25 -7.98
N LEU A 29 14.00 12.46 -8.03
CA LEU A 29 13.93 11.03 -8.28
C LEU A 29 13.07 10.32 -7.23
N ARG A 30 13.21 10.68 -5.95
CA ARG A 30 12.38 10.12 -4.88
C ARG A 30 10.89 10.41 -5.11
N THR A 31 10.56 11.65 -5.47
CA THR A 31 9.18 12.06 -5.75
C THR A 31 8.62 11.33 -6.96
N GLU A 32 9.40 11.22 -8.03
CA GLU A 32 9.02 10.50 -9.25
C GLU A 32 8.80 9.01 -8.98
N LEU A 33 9.66 8.37 -8.18
CA LEU A 33 9.50 6.97 -7.79
C LEU A 33 8.22 6.73 -6.96
N LYS A 34 7.94 7.60 -5.98
CA LYS A 34 6.70 7.54 -5.19
C LYS A 34 5.47 7.71 -6.08
N ALA A 35 5.50 8.69 -6.99
CA ALA A 35 4.41 8.96 -7.93
C ALA A 35 4.18 7.79 -8.90
N ALA A 36 5.26 7.21 -9.45
CA ALA A 36 5.18 6.05 -10.33
C ALA A 36 4.56 4.84 -9.60
N ALA A 37 4.99 4.56 -8.37
CA ALA A 37 4.42 3.50 -7.54
C ALA A 37 2.93 3.73 -7.27
N ALA A 38 2.54 4.95 -6.88
CA ALA A 38 1.13 5.30 -6.65
C ALA A 38 0.28 5.13 -7.90
N ASN A 39 0.77 5.60 -9.06
CA ASN A 39 0.09 5.50 -10.35
C ASN A 39 -0.08 4.05 -10.84
N MET A 40 0.82 3.14 -10.45
CA MET A 40 0.68 1.71 -10.77
C MET A 40 -0.21 0.97 -9.77
N VAL A 41 -0.01 1.19 -8.47
CA VAL A 41 -0.62 0.40 -7.41
C VAL A 41 -2.05 0.85 -7.09
N LEU A 42 -2.31 2.16 -7.00
CA LEU A 42 -3.63 2.66 -6.57
C LEU A 42 -4.76 2.32 -7.55
N PRO A 43 -4.60 2.48 -8.88
CA PRO A 43 -5.65 2.10 -9.82
C PRO A 43 -5.94 0.59 -9.78
N ALA A 44 -4.89 -0.24 -9.71
CA ALA A 44 -5.01 -1.69 -9.62
C ALA A 44 -5.72 -2.11 -8.31
N TYR A 45 -5.33 -1.53 -7.18
CA TYR A 45 -5.90 -1.82 -5.87
C TYR A 45 -7.37 -1.38 -5.78
N ARG A 46 -7.71 -0.16 -6.21
CA ARG A 46 -9.10 0.33 -6.25
C ARG A 46 -9.99 -0.55 -7.11
N ARG A 47 -9.51 -0.95 -8.30
CA ARG A 47 -10.24 -1.89 -9.18
C ARG A 47 -10.44 -3.24 -8.50
N PHE A 48 -9.40 -3.76 -7.84
CA PHE A 48 -9.48 -5.01 -7.09
C PHE A 48 -10.53 -4.95 -5.98
N LEU A 49 -10.59 -3.85 -5.23
CA LEU A 49 -11.60 -3.63 -4.19
C LEU A 49 -13.02 -3.48 -4.75
N GLY A 50 -13.19 -2.82 -5.90
CA GLY A 50 -14.49 -2.71 -6.56
C GLY A 50 -15.05 -4.07 -6.98
N VAL A 51 -14.22 -4.92 -7.60
CA VAL A 51 -14.59 -6.31 -7.92
C VAL A 51 -14.82 -7.13 -6.65
N TYR A 52 -14.02 -6.91 -5.60
CA TYR A 52 -14.17 -7.58 -4.32
C TYR A 52 -15.52 -7.24 -3.65
N ARG A 53 -15.93 -5.97 -3.63
CA ARG A 53 -17.25 -5.52 -3.14
C ARG A 53 -18.41 -6.13 -3.92
N GLY A 54 -18.33 -6.15 -5.26
CA GLY A 54 -19.34 -6.79 -6.10
C GLY A 54 -19.47 -8.32 -5.89
N VAL A 55 -18.40 -8.99 -5.45
CA VAL A 55 -18.44 -10.42 -5.05
C VAL A 55 -18.95 -10.59 -3.60
N ILE A 56 -18.86 -9.56 -2.77
CA ILE A 56 -19.22 -9.57 -1.35
C ILE A 56 -20.69 -9.22 -1.11
N ASP A 57 -21.29 -8.38 -1.94
CA ASP A 57 -22.72 -8.04 -1.87
C ASP A 57 -23.63 -9.28 -2.03
N GLY A 58 -23.07 -10.42 -2.47
CA GLY A 58 -23.67 -11.76 -2.41
C GLY A 58 -23.71 -12.44 -1.02
N GLY A 59 -23.27 -11.76 0.06
CA GLY A 59 -23.81 -12.01 1.40
C GLY A 59 -22.93 -12.66 2.48
N LYS A 60 -21.58 -12.66 2.42
CA LYS A 60 -20.79 -13.35 3.50
C LYS A 60 -19.50 -12.71 4.04
N ILE A 61 -19.07 -11.53 3.60
CA ILE A 61 -17.77 -10.97 4.08
C ILE A 61 -17.89 -9.47 4.37
N SER A 62 -18.04 -9.09 5.64
CA SER A 62 -18.14 -7.67 6.04
C SER A 62 -16.87 -6.88 5.73
N GLU A 63 -17.02 -5.54 5.59
CA GLU A 63 -15.94 -4.54 5.50
C GLU A 63 -14.81 -4.73 6.52
N LYS A 64 -15.07 -5.40 7.67
CA LYS A 64 -14.07 -5.82 8.66
C LYS A 64 -12.94 -6.71 8.12
N THR A 65 -13.03 -7.21 6.89
CA THR A 65 -11.96 -8.03 6.27
C THR A 65 -10.95 -7.18 5.50
N LEU A 66 -11.25 -5.91 5.24
CA LEU A 66 -10.34 -5.03 4.52
C LEU A 66 -9.30 -4.46 5.48
N ARG A 67 -8.05 -4.90 5.35
CA ARG A 67 -6.95 -4.49 6.24
C ARG A 67 -6.40 -3.09 5.91
N HIS A 68 -6.44 -2.69 4.64
CA HIS A 68 -5.92 -1.41 4.17
C HIS A 68 -6.89 -0.71 3.22
N SER A 69 -7.27 0.52 3.53
CA SER A 69 -7.96 1.42 2.62
C SER A 69 -7.03 1.91 1.51
N PRO A 70 -7.55 2.34 0.35
CA PRO A 70 -6.72 2.96 -0.69
C PRO A 70 -5.88 4.15 -0.18
N GLN A 71 -6.41 4.92 0.77
CA GLN A 71 -5.73 6.06 1.40
C GLN A 71 -4.54 5.60 2.26
N GLU A 72 -4.68 4.50 3.00
CA GLU A 72 -3.56 3.93 3.77
C GLU A 72 -2.47 3.36 2.86
N VAL A 73 -2.85 2.75 1.72
CA VAL A 73 -1.88 2.29 0.71
C VAL A 73 -1.10 3.48 0.14
N GLU A 74 -1.78 4.57 -0.19
CA GLU A 74 -1.16 5.81 -0.67
C GLU A 74 -0.22 6.43 0.38
N ALA A 75 -0.66 6.51 1.63
CA ALA A 75 0.17 7.01 2.73
C ALA A 75 1.46 6.19 2.90
N ARG A 76 1.36 4.86 2.82
CA ARG A 76 2.53 3.98 2.88
C ARG A 76 3.50 4.19 1.72
N ILE A 77 2.99 4.37 0.50
CA ILE A 77 3.83 4.69 -0.67
C ILE A 77 4.55 6.03 -0.46
N ASN A 78 3.87 7.02 0.13
CA ASN A 78 4.45 8.32 0.40
C ASN A 78 5.58 8.31 1.45
N GLU A 79 5.68 7.26 2.27
CA GLU A 79 6.75 7.10 3.26
C GLU A 79 8.00 6.39 2.70
N LEU A 80 7.96 5.87 1.47
CA LEU A 80 9.06 5.10 0.89
C LEU A 80 10.30 5.98 0.63
N PHE A 81 11.48 5.37 0.66
CA PHE A 81 12.74 6.00 0.24
C PHE A 81 13.21 7.21 1.05
N GLU A 82 12.55 7.55 2.17
CA GLU A 82 12.99 8.58 3.11
C GLU A 82 14.04 8.07 4.12
N GLY A 83 14.23 6.75 4.19
CA GLY A 83 14.94 6.07 5.28
C GLY A 83 14.09 5.99 6.55
N ARG A 84 14.45 5.07 7.45
CA ARG A 84 13.79 4.99 8.76
C ARG A 84 14.09 6.28 9.51
N LYS A 85 13.05 7.08 9.79
CA LYS A 85 13.14 8.17 10.76
C LYS A 85 13.60 7.53 12.07
N LYS A 86 14.84 7.81 12.49
CA LYS A 86 15.28 7.49 13.85
C LYS A 86 14.37 8.29 14.76
N THR A 87 13.39 7.63 15.38
CA THR A 87 12.62 8.25 16.45
C THR A 87 13.65 8.68 17.50
N PRO A 88 13.74 9.98 17.87
CA PRO A 88 14.59 10.35 18.99
C PRO A 88 14.07 9.58 20.21
N ALA A 89 14.97 8.84 20.87
CA ALA A 89 14.66 8.15 22.11
C ALA A 89 14.13 9.18 23.11
N LYS A 90 12.92 8.93 23.63
CA LYS A 90 12.41 9.63 24.81
C LYS A 90 13.06 9.04 26.05
#